data_AF-A0A6L5H3W5-F1
#
_entry.id   AF-A0A6L5H3W5-F1
#
_cell.length_a   1.000
_cell.length_b   1.000
_cell.length_c   1.000
_cell.angle_alpha   90.00
_cell.angle_beta   90.00
_cell.angle_gamma   90.00
#
_symmetry.space_group_name_H-M   'P 1'
#
loop_
_entity.id
_entity.type
_entity.pdbx_description
1 polymer ?
#
loop_
_entity_poly.entity_id
_entity_poly.type
_entity_poly.pdbx_seq_one_letter_code
_entity_poly.pdbx_strand_id
1 'polypeptide(L)' 'MSLLLRRHYIQEEQVSQYSDLENKTLEELKNLAKEAGIAGAYKLSKAEIVEVLEDLKSEI' A
#
# COMPACT_ATOMS: atom_id res chain seq x y z
N MET A 1 -23.57 -8.80 38.67
CA MET A 1 -22.96 -9.78 37.74
C MET A 1 -23.62 -9.58 36.39
N SER A 2 -23.08 -8.67 35.55
CA SER A 2 -23.61 -8.41 34.21
C SER A 2 -22.45 -8.18 33.26
N LEU A 3 -22.57 -8.88 32.15
CA LEU A 3 -21.58 -9.20 31.15
C LEU A 3 -21.26 -8.00 30.24
N LEU A 4 -19.99 -7.92 29.84
CA LEU A 4 -19.52 -7.49 28.51
C LEU A 4 -19.81 -6.03 28.09
N LEU A 5 -19.00 -5.08 28.57
CA LEU A 5 -18.58 -3.97 27.70
C LEU A 5 -17.42 -4.45 26.82
N ARG A 6 -17.77 -5.30 25.84
CA ARG A 6 -16.86 -5.68 24.75
C ARG A 6 -17.17 -4.83 23.52
N ARG A 7 -16.84 -3.55 23.60
CA ARG A 7 -16.69 -2.65 22.44
C ARG A 7 -15.68 -1.58 22.85
N HIS A 8 -14.93 -1.07 21.87
CA HIS A 8 -13.68 -0.29 22.02
C HIS A 8 -12.49 -1.23 22.28
N TYR A 9 -11.75 -1.71 21.29
CA TYR A 9 -11.08 -0.96 20.23
C TYR A 9 -10.74 -1.96 19.10
N ILE A 10 -11.56 -2.02 18.05
CA ILE A 10 -11.21 -2.70 16.78
C ILE A 10 -11.47 -1.65 15.71
N GLN A 11 -10.50 -0.77 15.46
CA GLN A 11 -10.52 0.15 14.33
C GLN A 11 -9.15 0.49 13.74
N GLU A 12 -8.12 -0.36 13.91
CA GLU A 12 -6.82 -0.11 13.25
C GLU A 12 -6.30 -1.24 12.36
N GLU A 13 -6.95 -2.41 12.32
CA GLU A 13 -6.32 -3.57 11.66
C GLU A 13 -6.89 -3.90 10.27
N GLN A 14 -7.91 -3.20 9.78
CA GLN A 14 -8.66 -3.61 8.58
C GLN A 14 -9.01 -2.46 7.63
N VAL A 15 -8.26 -1.35 7.65
CA VAL A 15 -8.35 -0.36 6.57
C VAL A 15 -7.27 -0.68 5.55
N SER A 16 -7.66 -1.52 4.59
CA SER A 16 -7.25 -1.42 3.20
C SER A 16 -5.77 -1.66 2.91
N GLN A 17 -5.46 -2.95 2.72
CA GLN A 17 -4.30 -3.49 2.01
C GLN A 17 -4.12 -2.96 0.57
N TYR A 18 -5.01 -2.06 0.10
CA TYR A 18 -5.03 -1.40 -1.20
C TYR A 18 -4.59 0.07 -1.15
N SER A 19 -4.43 0.69 0.03
CA SER A 19 -4.10 2.13 0.14
C SER A 19 -2.69 2.42 0.65
N ASP A 20 -1.86 1.41 0.84
CA ASP A 20 -0.46 1.61 1.28
C ASP A 20 0.37 2.36 0.23
N LEU A 21 0.11 2.16 -1.07
CA LEU A 21 0.87 2.79 -2.14
C LEU A 21 0.48 4.27 -2.33
N GLU A 22 -0.81 4.60 -2.24
CA GLU A 22 -1.28 5.98 -2.40
C GLU A 22 -0.79 6.89 -1.26
N ASN A 23 -0.66 6.35 -0.04
CA ASN A 23 -0.15 7.08 1.12
C ASN A 23 1.39 7.20 1.14
N LYS A 24 2.11 6.42 0.33
CA LYS A 24 3.56 6.51 0.22
C LYS A 24 4.00 7.75 -0.55
N THR A 25 5.18 8.23 -0.21
CA THR A 25 5.85 9.30 -0.95
C THR A 25 6.35 8.79 -2.30
N LEU A 26 6.60 9.70 -3.24
CA LEU A 26 7.15 9.35 -4.55
C LEU A 26 8.51 8.64 -4.43
N GLU A 27 9.34 9.02 -3.45
CA GLU A 27 10.62 8.37 -3.20
C GLU A 27 10.46 6.93 -2.71
N GLU A 28 9.55 6.70 -1.76
CA GLU A 28 9.24 5.35 -1.29
C GLU A 28 8.69 4.47 -2.41
N LEU A 29 7.82 5.01 -3.26
CA LEU A 29 7.30 4.31 -4.43
C LEU A 29 8.41 3.96 -5.43
N LYS A 30 9.36 4.86 -5.68
CA LYS A 30 10.52 4.58 -6.53
C LYS A 30 11.43 3.50 -5.94
N ASN A 31 11.61 3.50 -4.62
CA ASN A 31 12.39 2.48 -3.93
C ASN A 31 11.70 1.11 -4.03
N LEU A 32 10.39 1.03 -3.75
CA LEU A 32 9.60 -0.19 -3.92
C LEU A 32 9.64 -0.69 -5.36
N ALA A 33 9.50 0.20 -6.33
CA ALA A 33 9.59 -0.15 -7.75
C ALA A 33 10.96 -0.71 -8.12
N LYS A 34 12.04 -0.15 -7.55
CA LYS A 34 13.40 -0.65 -7.73
C LYS A 34 13.58 -2.03 -7.08
N GLU A 35 13.04 -2.25 -5.89
CA GLU A 35 13.05 -3.54 -5.20
C GLU A 35 12.25 -4.60 -5.96
N ALA A 36 11.14 -4.20 -6.59
CA ALA A 36 10.34 -5.03 -7.49
C ALA A 36 11.00 -5.28 -8.87
N GLY A 37 12.14 -4.65 -9.16
CA GLY A 37 12.85 -4.82 -10.44
C GLY A 37 12.29 -3.98 -11.60
N ILE A 38 11.44 -2.99 -11.34
CA ILE A 38 10.86 -2.09 -12.35
C ILE A 38 11.93 -1.10 -12.82
N ALA A 39 12.53 -1.40 -13.97
CA ALA A 39 13.50 -0.52 -14.62
C ALA A 39 12.83 0.75 -15.15
N GLY A 40 13.40 1.92 -14.84
CA GLY A 40 12.86 3.19 -15.33
C GLY A 40 11.84 3.87 -14.41
N ALA A 41 11.54 3.31 -13.24
CA ALA A 41 10.62 3.91 -12.26
C ALA A 41 10.95 5.37 -11.88
N TYR A 42 12.22 5.79 -12.00
CA TYR A 42 12.63 7.17 -11.76
C TYR A 42 12.05 8.19 -12.76
N LYS A 43 11.69 7.73 -13.97
CA LYS A 43 11.06 8.52 -15.04
C LYS A 43 9.53 8.52 -14.95
N LEU A 44 8.96 7.62 -14.15
CA LEU A 44 7.52 7.45 -14.02
C LEU A 44 6.94 8.45 -13.00
N SER A 45 5.69 8.80 -13.24
CA SER A 45 4.85 9.61 -12.36
C SER A 45 4.42 8.81 -11.13
N LYS A 46 3.99 9.49 -10.04
CA LYS A 46 3.46 8.79 -8.86
C LYS A 46 2.36 7.79 -9.24
N ALA A 47 1.39 8.22 -10.05
CA ALA A 47 0.29 7.38 -10.52
C ALA A 47 0.78 6.16 -11.31
N GLU A 48 1.69 6.36 -12.26
CA GLU A 48 2.25 5.27 -13.07
C GLU A 48 3.02 4.25 -12.22
N ILE A 49 3.78 4.70 -11.21
CA ILE A 49 4.49 3.77 -10.31
C ILE A 49 3.50 2.96 -9.47
N VAL A 50 2.43 3.59 -8.97
CA VAL A 50 1.38 2.92 -8.20
C VAL A 50 0.71 1.87 -9.07
N GLU A 51 0.28 2.23 -10.28
CA GLU A 51 -0.38 1.32 -11.22
C GLU A 51 0.48 0.08 -11.52
N VAL A 52 1.76 0.27 -11.87
CA VAL A 52 2.67 -0.85 -12.15
C VAL A 52 2.90 -1.72 -10.91
N LEU A 53 3.01 -1.11 -9.72
CA LEU A 53 3.16 -1.87 -8.47
C LEU A 53 1.89 -2.63 -8.07
N GLU A 54 0.72 -2.07 -8.35
CA GLU A 54 -0.57 -2.74 -8.13
C GLU A 54 -0.78 -3.90 -9.10
N ASP A 55 -0.50 -3.71 -10.39
CA ASP A 55 -0.55 -4.76 -11.41
C ASP A 55 0.39 -5.91 -11.03
N LEU A 56 1.63 -5.60 -10.65
CA LEU A 56 2.64 -6.60 -10.27
C LEU A 56 2.26 -7.36 -8.99
N LYS A 57 1.49 -6.75 -8.08
CA LYS A 57 0.94 -7.42 -6.89
C LYS A 57 -0.28 -8.29 -7.22
N SER A 58 -1.01 -7.99 -8.29
CA SER A 58 -2.19 -8.74 -8.73
C SER A 58 -1.82 -10.02 -9.51
N GLU A 59 -0.64 -10.04 -10.15
CA GLU A 59 -0.14 -11.18 -10.93
C GLU A 59 0.54 -12.29 -10.09
N ILE A 60 0.71 -12.10 -8.77
CA ILE A 60 1.35 -13.06 -7.84
C ILE A 60 0.29 -13.70 -6.94
#